data_AF-A0A0K9GWN2-F1
#
_entry.id   AF-A0A0K9GWN2-F1
#
_cell.length_a   1.000
_cell.length_b   1.000
_cell.length_c   1.000
_cell.angle_alpha   90.00
_cell.angle_beta   90.00
_cell.angle_gamma   90.00
#
_symmetry.space_group_name_H-M   'P 1'
#
loop_
_entity.id
_entity.type
_entity.pdbx_description
1 polymer ?
#
loop_
_entity_poly.entity_id
_entity_poly.type
_entity_poly.pdbx_seq_one_letter_code
_entity_poly.pdbx_strand_id
1 'polypeptide(L)'
;MEWALLITSVISILGISVLYFQILLLKKDTPQKIMNDIIQIQEINTKKIKELINGNNQFFEEEISKFSEELEQHTKQLFTDNIISQKSSFNDLLVKYQSEFKSIERNIMQNIVERLDETQEEITSKLDFYINEELNEIDKWIHAIKKYKNSPAKCVAMLESALNKYPSSKHLMNLYKENILFLIDSKSPVIKRQAIERYNRTTRVYLDNCRVEDWEFAEEIKNHSLKLGNQYMNDIESKRLSKIKETIEELQIKVSKLTYRKNLTDEEINEIEQLDNQVDKAFIANYPDLNDRYNEVSKMLIQYFSTVENDESRIKEYNLNAIDSIQIAYNDFQNNDKSYKKGENIHKLVSKLGGWDSKYLYSSTQIYFQSAYSEIFSKLDLNVKPTFTEKMVNEQIKGIG
;
A
#
# COMPACT_ATOMS: atom_id res chain seq x y z
N MET A 1 -87.08 -28.56 74.70
CA MET A 1 -88.16 -28.19 75.64
C MET A 1 -89.12 -29.35 75.93
N GLU A 2 -89.37 -30.24 74.97
CA GLU A 2 -90.22 -31.44 75.15
C GLU A 2 -89.62 -32.52 76.09
N TRP A 3 -88.29 -32.63 76.16
CA TRP A 3 -87.60 -33.53 77.11
C TRP A 3 -87.85 -33.20 78.59
N ALA A 4 -88.09 -31.92 78.91
CA ALA A 4 -88.41 -31.50 80.28
C ALA A 4 -89.83 -31.93 80.69
N LEU A 5 -90.77 -32.05 79.74
CA LEU A 5 -92.13 -32.55 79.96
C LEU A 5 -92.16 -34.08 80.11
N LEU A 6 -91.26 -34.78 79.43
CA LEU A 6 -91.17 -36.24 79.50
C LEU A 6 -90.53 -36.72 80.81
N ILE A 7 -89.49 -36.03 81.30
CA ILE A 7 -88.87 -36.31 82.61
C ILE A 7 -89.85 -36.00 83.75
N THR A 8 -90.61 -34.90 83.66
CA THR A 8 -91.60 -34.56 84.71
C THR A 8 -92.79 -35.52 84.75
N SER A 9 -93.23 -36.08 83.62
CA SER A 9 -94.30 -37.10 83.62
C SER A 9 -93.85 -38.44 84.21
N VAL A 10 -92.61 -38.88 83.93
CA VAL A 10 -92.04 -40.12 84.50
C VAL A 10 -91.85 -40.01 86.01
N ILE A 11 -91.36 -38.87 86.51
CA ILE A 11 -91.23 -38.60 87.95
C ILE A 11 -92.61 -38.60 88.64
N SER A 12 -93.64 -38.07 87.98
CA SER A 12 -95.01 -38.03 88.51
C SER A 12 -95.63 -39.43 88.62
N ILE A 13 -95.40 -40.31 87.64
CA ILE A 13 -95.89 -41.70 87.64
C ILE A 13 -95.16 -42.54 88.71
N LEU A 14 -93.86 -42.30 88.92
CA LEU A 14 -93.09 -42.93 90.01
C LEU A 14 -93.54 -42.43 91.39
N GLY A 15 -93.89 -41.14 91.52
CA GLY A 15 -94.45 -40.59 92.76
C GLY A 15 -95.80 -41.18 93.15
N ILE A 16 -96.69 -41.40 92.16
CA ILE A 16 -98.02 -41.99 92.39
C ILE A 16 -97.91 -43.49 92.75
N SER A 17 -96.97 -44.22 92.16
CA SER A 17 -96.78 -45.65 92.45
C SER A 17 -96.16 -45.91 93.82
N VAL A 18 -95.27 -45.03 94.31
CA VAL A 18 -94.76 -45.09 95.70
C VAL A 18 -95.86 -44.79 96.73
N LEU A 19 -96.74 -43.82 96.45
CA LEU A 19 -97.89 -43.49 97.29
C LEU A 19 -98.94 -44.62 97.33
N TYR A 20 -99.16 -45.31 96.20
CA TYR A 20 -100.06 -46.47 96.15
C TYR A 20 -99.49 -47.68 96.91
N PHE A 21 -98.16 -47.88 96.86
CA PHE A 21 -97.47 -48.94 97.61
C PHE A 21 -97.50 -48.71 99.13
N GLN A 22 -97.45 -47.45 99.59
CA GLN A 22 -97.62 -47.08 101.00
C GLN A 22 -99.05 -47.28 101.50
N ILE A 23 -100.07 -47.14 100.63
CA ILE A 23 -101.47 -47.43 100.98
C ILE A 23 -101.76 -48.94 101.05
N LEU A 24 -101.07 -49.76 100.25
CA LEU A 24 -101.23 -51.21 100.24
C LEU A 24 -100.53 -51.94 101.40
N LEU A 25 -99.49 -51.35 102.01
CA LEU A 25 -98.83 -51.91 103.20
C LEU A 25 -99.64 -51.82 104.51
N LEU A 26 -100.82 -51.15 104.49
CA LEU A 26 -101.70 -50.97 105.66
C LEU A 26 -102.90 -51.93 105.73
N LYS A 27 -103.04 -52.91 104.82
CA LYS A 27 -104.11 -53.91 104.91
C LYS A 27 -103.55 -55.32 104.77
N LYS A 28 -103.61 -56.04 105.90
CA LYS A 28 -103.41 -57.49 105.99
C LYS A 28 -104.44 -58.19 105.11
N ASP A 29 -103.96 -59.13 104.31
CA ASP A 29 -104.65 -60.00 103.34
C ASP A 29 -105.06 -59.35 102.00
N THR A 30 -104.22 -59.54 100.98
CA THR A 30 -104.61 -59.36 99.57
C THR A 30 -104.11 -60.54 98.71
N PRO A 31 -104.90 -61.09 97.78
CA PRO A 31 -104.64 -62.39 97.15
C PRO A 31 -103.80 -62.27 95.86
N GLN A 32 -103.06 -63.35 95.54
CA GLN A 32 -102.16 -63.63 94.40
C GLN A 32 -102.58 -63.13 92.99
N LYS A 33 -103.83 -62.71 92.78
CA LYS A 33 -104.39 -62.34 91.46
C LYS A 33 -103.91 -60.97 90.96
N ILE A 34 -103.64 -60.03 91.86
CA ILE A 34 -103.19 -58.66 91.51
C ILE A 34 -101.74 -58.65 90.98
N MET A 35 -100.90 -59.59 91.43
CA MET A 35 -99.50 -59.67 91.03
C MET A 35 -99.33 -60.03 89.54
N ASN A 36 -100.19 -60.91 89.01
CA ASN A 36 -100.11 -61.36 87.62
C ASN A 36 -100.55 -60.26 86.64
N ASP A 37 -101.54 -59.45 86.99
CA ASP A 37 -102.00 -58.34 86.15
C ASP A 37 -100.92 -57.22 86.06
N ILE A 38 -100.14 -57.03 87.12
CA ILE A 38 -99.02 -56.06 87.13
C ILE A 38 -97.89 -56.49 86.18
N ILE A 39 -97.55 -57.78 86.16
CA ILE A 39 -96.50 -58.32 85.28
C ILE A 39 -96.88 -58.14 83.81
N GLN A 40 -98.14 -58.42 83.45
CA GLN A 40 -98.61 -58.28 82.07
C GLN A 40 -98.59 -56.83 81.58
N ILE A 41 -98.92 -55.88 82.47
CA ILE A 41 -98.83 -54.43 82.16
C ILE A 41 -97.37 -53.99 82.00
N GLN A 42 -96.44 -54.53 82.79
CA GLN A 42 -95.02 -54.24 82.63
C GLN A 42 -94.46 -54.72 81.30
N GLU A 43 -94.83 -55.90 80.82
CA GLU A 43 -94.35 -56.42 79.53
C GLU A 43 -94.85 -55.58 78.34
N ILE A 44 -96.14 -55.18 78.35
CA ILE A 44 -96.71 -54.33 77.30
C ILE A 44 -96.04 -52.96 77.27
N ASN A 45 -95.79 -52.36 78.43
CA ASN A 45 -95.13 -51.06 78.52
C ASN A 45 -93.67 -51.13 78.09
N THR A 46 -92.96 -52.22 78.44
CA THR A 46 -91.56 -52.42 78.02
C THR A 46 -91.43 -52.55 76.51
N LYS A 47 -92.39 -53.21 75.85
CA LYS A 47 -92.42 -53.33 74.39
C LYS A 47 -92.64 -51.97 73.70
N LYS A 48 -93.62 -51.17 74.17
CA LYS A 48 -93.87 -49.82 73.64
C LYS A 48 -92.69 -48.87 73.82
N ILE A 49 -91.99 -48.96 74.95
CA ILE A 49 -90.80 -48.13 75.21
C ILE A 49 -89.66 -48.51 74.24
N LYS A 50 -89.45 -49.80 73.95
CA LYS A 50 -88.44 -50.23 72.96
C LYS A 50 -88.75 -49.75 71.54
N GLU A 51 -90.02 -49.78 71.13
CA GLU A 51 -90.44 -49.28 69.81
C GLU A 51 -90.24 -47.75 69.68
N LEU A 52 -90.54 -46.99 70.73
CA LEU A 52 -90.30 -45.53 70.77
C LEU A 52 -88.81 -45.17 70.72
N ILE A 53 -87.95 -45.93 71.42
CA ILE A 53 -86.51 -45.71 71.42
C ILE A 53 -85.92 -45.99 70.03
N ASN A 54 -86.34 -47.08 69.37
CA ASN A 54 -85.84 -47.41 68.04
C ASN A 54 -86.29 -46.41 66.96
N GLY A 55 -87.54 -45.92 67.02
CA GLY A 55 -88.03 -44.91 66.08
C GLY A 55 -87.29 -43.57 66.21
N ASN A 56 -86.99 -43.15 67.45
CA ASN A 56 -86.21 -41.93 67.67
C ASN A 56 -84.75 -42.08 67.24
N ASN A 57 -84.13 -43.25 67.43
CA ASN A 57 -82.75 -43.48 66.98
C ASN A 57 -82.61 -43.38 65.46
N GLN A 58 -83.57 -43.93 64.68
CA GLN A 58 -83.57 -43.78 63.22
C GLN A 58 -83.69 -42.31 62.78
N PHE A 59 -84.57 -41.54 63.44
CA PHE A 59 -84.70 -40.11 63.14
C PHE A 59 -83.39 -39.34 63.39
N PHE A 60 -82.70 -39.62 64.50
CA PHE A 60 -81.42 -38.97 64.80
C PHE A 60 -80.29 -39.41 63.87
N GLU A 61 -80.25 -40.67 63.46
CA GLU A 61 -79.27 -41.14 62.46
C GLU A 61 -79.49 -40.46 61.10
N GLU A 62 -80.74 -40.29 60.67
CA GLU A 62 -81.07 -39.55 59.44
C GLU A 62 -80.71 -38.06 59.53
N GLU A 63 -81.02 -37.38 60.65
CA GLU A 63 -80.63 -35.97 60.83
C GLU A 63 -79.11 -35.78 60.91
N ILE A 64 -78.40 -36.67 61.61
CA ILE A 64 -76.93 -36.62 61.70
C ILE A 64 -76.31 -36.85 60.33
N SER A 65 -76.83 -37.80 59.54
CA SER A 65 -76.36 -38.06 58.18
C SER A 65 -76.57 -36.84 57.28
N LYS A 66 -77.76 -36.22 57.35
CA LYS A 66 -78.07 -35.02 56.56
C LYS A 66 -77.21 -33.82 56.97
N PHE A 67 -77.01 -33.60 58.27
CA PHE A 67 -76.14 -32.55 58.78
C PHE A 67 -74.68 -32.77 58.39
N SER A 68 -74.21 -34.03 58.40
CA SER A 68 -72.87 -34.39 57.94
C SER A 68 -72.67 -34.10 56.45
N GLU A 69 -73.65 -34.43 55.59
CA GLU A 69 -73.59 -34.12 54.16
C GLU A 69 -73.58 -32.61 53.90
N GLU A 70 -74.44 -31.84 54.60
CA GLU A 70 -74.48 -30.37 54.49
C GLU A 70 -73.14 -29.73 54.94
N LEU A 71 -72.54 -30.24 56.02
CA LEU A 71 -71.25 -29.76 56.51
C LEU A 71 -70.10 -30.09 55.54
N GLU A 72 -70.11 -31.29 54.95
CA GLU A 72 -69.11 -31.68 53.95
C GLU A 72 -69.23 -30.83 52.67
N GLN A 73 -70.45 -30.57 52.20
CA GLN A 73 -70.70 -29.70 51.05
C GLN A 73 -70.25 -28.26 51.32
N HIS A 74 -70.60 -27.70 52.48
CA HIS A 74 -70.18 -26.35 52.89
C HIS A 74 -68.64 -26.25 53.01
N THR A 75 -67.99 -27.29 53.53
CA THR A 75 -66.52 -27.32 53.68
C THR A 75 -65.83 -27.40 52.31
N LYS A 76 -66.34 -28.24 51.40
CA LYS A 76 -65.84 -28.30 50.01
C LYS A 76 -66.01 -26.97 49.28
N GLN A 77 -67.13 -26.28 49.50
CA GLN A 77 -67.39 -24.99 48.89
C GLN A 77 -66.46 -23.91 49.42
N LEU A 78 -66.27 -23.81 50.75
CA LEU A 78 -65.29 -22.89 51.35
C LEU A 78 -63.85 -23.14 50.85
N PHE A 79 -63.43 -24.40 50.72
CA PHE A 79 -62.12 -24.73 50.16
C PHE A 79 -61.99 -24.33 48.69
N THR A 80 -63.03 -24.57 47.89
CA THR A 80 -63.06 -24.21 46.47
C THR A 80 -63.02 -22.69 46.30
N ASP A 81 -63.81 -21.95 47.08
CA ASP A 81 -63.85 -20.50 47.07
C ASP A 81 -62.52 -19.88 47.53
N ASN A 82 -61.86 -20.48 48.53
CA ASN A 82 -60.53 -20.04 48.97
C ASN A 82 -59.45 -20.31 47.91
N ILE A 83 -59.47 -21.46 47.24
CA ILE A 83 -58.54 -21.76 46.12
C ILE A 83 -58.77 -20.79 44.95
N ILE A 84 -60.03 -20.52 44.60
CA ILE A 84 -60.37 -19.56 43.54
C ILE A 84 -59.91 -18.16 43.92
N SER A 85 -60.14 -17.73 45.16
CA SER A 85 -59.70 -16.43 45.68
C SER A 85 -58.17 -16.28 45.65
N GLN A 86 -57.42 -17.30 46.10
CA GLN A 86 -55.96 -17.31 46.05
C GLN A 86 -55.43 -17.33 44.62
N LYS A 87 -56.05 -18.10 43.71
CA LYS A 87 -55.70 -18.13 42.28
C LYS A 87 -55.97 -16.80 41.59
N SER A 88 -57.09 -16.15 41.91
CA SER A 88 -57.39 -14.79 41.43
C SER A 88 -56.33 -13.81 41.91
N SER A 89 -56.02 -13.82 43.22
CA SER A 89 -55.00 -12.96 43.81
C SER A 89 -53.60 -13.18 43.20
N PHE A 90 -53.22 -14.42 42.92
CA PHE A 90 -51.96 -14.75 42.25
C PHE A 90 -51.93 -14.26 40.79
N ASN A 91 -53.02 -14.42 40.04
CA ASN A 91 -53.12 -13.90 38.68
C ASN A 91 -53.04 -12.37 38.66
N ASP A 92 -53.68 -11.69 39.62
CA ASP A 92 -53.60 -10.23 39.75
C ASP A 92 -52.16 -9.77 40.01
N LEU A 93 -51.42 -10.49 40.88
CA LEU A 93 -49.99 -10.25 41.10
C LEU A 93 -49.15 -10.52 39.85
N LEU A 94 -49.43 -11.58 39.10
CA LEU A 94 -48.73 -11.90 37.86
C LEU A 94 -48.94 -10.80 36.82
N VAL A 95 -50.18 -10.34 36.62
CA VAL A 95 -50.52 -9.23 35.72
C VAL A 95 -49.81 -7.96 36.16
N LYS A 96 -49.81 -7.66 37.47
CA LYS A 96 -49.06 -6.53 38.05
C LYS A 96 -47.58 -6.62 37.73
N TYR A 97 -46.91 -7.74 38.03
CA TYR A 97 -45.48 -7.91 37.76
C TYR A 97 -45.14 -7.88 36.27
N GLN A 98 -45.98 -8.45 35.40
CA GLN A 98 -45.80 -8.34 33.95
C GLN A 98 -45.90 -6.88 33.47
N SER A 99 -46.83 -6.11 34.04
CA SER A 99 -46.96 -4.69 33.72
C SER A 99 -45.77 -3.87 34.21
N GLU A 100 -45.28 -4.14 35.43
CA GLU A 100 -44.07 -3.52 36.00
C GLU A 100 -42.82 -3.88 35.19
N PHE A 101 -42.65 -5.16 34.83
CA PHE A 101 -41.54 -5.61 34.00
C PHE A 101 -41.54 -4.92 32.63
N LYS A 102 -42.70 -4.84 31.95
CA LYS A 102 -42.84 -4.11 30.69
C LYS A 102 -42.56 -2.61 30.84
N SER A 103 -42.84 -2.02 32.00
CA SER A 103 -42.52 -0.63 32.28
C SER A 103 -41.01 -0.45 32.49
N ILE A 104 -40.35 -1.35 33.22
CA ILE A 104 -38.90 -1.34 33.43
C ILE A 104 -38.18 -1.53 32.10
N GLU A 105 -38.60 -2.49 31.28
CA GLU A 105 -38.04 -2.74 29.95
C GLU A 105 -38.14 -1.50 29.05
N ARG A 106 -39.31 -0.85 29.00
CA ARG A 106 -39.49 0.42 28.28
C ARG A 106 -38.57 1.52 28.78
N ASN A 107 -38.46 1.68 30.10
CA ASN A 107 -37.58 2.70 30.69
C ASN A 107 -36.09 2.43 30.39
N ILE A 108 -35.65 1.16 30.45
CA ILE A 108 -34.27 0.79 30.12
C ILE A 108 -34.00 1.06 28.63
N MET A 109 -34.91 0.66 27.74
CA MET A 109 -34.75 0.90 26.29
C MET A 109 -34.72 2.38 25.97
N GLN A 110 -35.59 3.19 26.59
CA GLN A 110 -35.59 4.64 26.42
C GLN A 110 -34.26 5.25 26.89
N ASN A 111 -33.78 4.88 28.09
CA ASN A 111 -32.49 5.38 28.60
C ASN A 111 -31.30 4.97 27.71
N ILE A 112 -31.34 3.78 27.10
CA ILE A 112 -30.29 3.34 26.15
C ILE A 112 -30.32 4.20 24.89
N VAL A 113 -31.51 4.45 24.32
CA VAL A 113 -31.66 5.30 23.13
C VAL A 113 -31.18 6.71 23.42
N GLU A 114 -31.65 7.33 24.51
CA GLU A 114 -31.22 8.68 24.93
C GLU A 114 -29.71 8.77 25.09
N ARG A 115 -29.07 7.77 25.71
CA ARG A 115 -27.62 7.75 25.88
C ARG A 115 -26.85 7.53 24.57
N LEU A 116 -27.40 6.75 23.64
CA LEU A 116 -26.81 6.56 22.31
C LEU A 116 -26.89 7.86 21.51
N ASP A 117 -28.02 8.57 21.57
CA ASP A 117 -28.20 9.86 20.92
C ASP A 117 -27.23 10.91 21.50
N GLU A 118 -27.12 11.02 22.83
CA GLU A 118 -26.14 11.89 23.50
C GLU A 118 -24.70 11.59 23.07
N THR A 119 -24.34 10.30 23.01
CA THR A 119 -22.99 9.87 22.60
C THR A 119 -22.73 10.18 21.13
N GLN A 120 -23.72 9.98 20.27
CA GLN A 120 -23.63 10.30 18.84
C GLN A 120 -23.47 11.81 18.62
N GLU A 121 -24.22 12.64 19.34
CA GLU A 121 -24.09 14.09 19.30
C GLU A 121 -22.70 14.55 19.77
N GLU A 122 -22.19 13.99 20.87
CA GLU A 122 -20.86 14.31 21.38
C GLU A 122 -19.76 13.96 20.38
N ILE A 123 -19.83 12.76 19.78
CA ILE A 123 -18.87 12.31 18.76
C ILE A 123 -18.94 13.20 17.53
N THR A 124 -20.16 13.50 17.04
CA THR A 124 -20.36 14.35 15.86
C THR A 124 -19.81 15.76 16.11
N SER A 125 -20.11 16.34 17.27
CA SER A 125 -19.60 17.67 17.65
C SER A 125 -18.06 17.71 17.73
N LYS A 126 -17.43 16.66 18.29
CA LYS A 126 -15.97 16.54 18.33
C LYS A 126 -15.38 16.37 16.93
N LEU A 127 -15.99 15.57 16.07
CA LEU A 127 -15.55 15.40 14.68
C LEU A 127 -15.65 16.72 13.92
N ASP A 128 -16.76 17.43 14.04
CA ASP A 128 -16.95 18.76 13.43
C ASP A 128 -15.91 19.75 13.92
N PHE A 129 -15.58 19.74 15.22
CA PHE A 129 -14.51 20.59 15.76
C PHE A 129 -13.17 20.30 15.08
N TYR A 130 -12.75 19.04 14.97
CA TYR A 130 -11.47 18.68 14.35
C TYR A 130 -11.45 18.97 12.84
N ILE A 131 -12.55 18.71 12.14
CA ILE A 131 -12.67 19.05 10.70
C ILE A 131 -12.54 20.56 10.51
N ASN A 132 -13.22 21.36 11.33
CA ASN A 132 -13.13 22.82 11.25
C ASN A 132 -11.73 23.34 11.62
N GLU A 133 -11.06 22.74 12.60
CA GLU A 133 -9.69 23.07 12.95
C GLU A 133 -8.73 22.78 11.77
N GLU A 134 -8.86 21.63 11.12
CA GLU A 134 -8.08 21.27 9.94
C GLU A 134 -8.31 22.26 8.79
N LEU A 135 -9.56 22.60 8.49
CA LEU A 135 -9.93 23.56 7.46
C LEU A 135 -9.32 24.95 7.74
N ASN A 136 -9.40 25.40 9.00
CA ASN A 136 -8.79 26.67 9.42
C ASN A 136 -7.27 26.68 9.23
N GLU A 137 -6.59 25.57 9.51
CA GLU A 137 -5.15 25.45 9.26
C GLU A 137 -4.82 25.44 7.76
N ILE A 138 -5.61 24.75 6.94
CA ILE A 138 -5.48 24.78 5.47
C ILE A 138 -5.63 26.21 4.94
N ASP A 139 -6.60 26.98 5.45
CA ASP A 139 -6.80 28.38 5.08
C ASP A 139 -5.61 29.27 5.46
N LYS A 140 -4.99 29.04 6.62
CA LYS A 140 -3.74 29.73 7.01
C LYS A 140 -2.61 29.43 6.01
N TRP A 141 -2.46 28.18 5.58
CA TRP A 141 -1.49 27.80 4.54
C TRP A 141 -1.77 28.53 3.23
N ILE A 142 -3.01 28.51 2.75
CA ILE A 142 -3.42 29.19 1.52
C ILE A 142 -3.12 30.69 1.61
N HIS A 143 -3.44 31.33 2.73
CA HIS A 143 -3.18 32.74 2.95
C HIS A 143 -1.66 33.04 2.95
N ALA A 144 -0.85 32.18 3.56
CA ALA A 144 0.61 32.31 3.53
C ALA A 144 1.17 32.15 2.11
N ILE A 145 0.70 31.16 1.35
CA ILE A 145 1.12 30.91 -0.04
C ILE A 145 0.79 32.09 -0.95
N LYS A 146 -0.38 32.72 -0.77
CA LYS A 146 -0.79 33.90 -1.55
C LYS A 146 0.21 35.06 -1.46
N LYS A 147 0.99 35.18 -0.36
CA LYS A 147 2.05 36.19 -0.21
C LYS A 147 3.20 36.01 -1.21
N TYR A 148 3.37 34.81 -1.76
CA TYR A 148 4.45 34.46 -2.68
C TYR A 148 4.01 34.38 -4.14
N LYS A 149 2.81 34.88 -4.50
CA LYS A 149 2.22 34.78 -5.85
C LYS A 149 3.16 35.19 -7.00
N ASN A 150 4.12 36.09 -6.74
CA ASN A 150 5.09 36.55 -7.73
C ASN A 150 6.28 35.60 -7.95
N SER A 151 6.38 34.50 -7.19
CA SER A 151 7.46 33.52 -7.28
C SER A 151 6.88 32.10 -7.37
N PRO A 152 6.55 31.62 -8.59
CA PRO A 152 5.94 30.31 -8.79
C PRO A 152 6.73 29.17 -8.13
N ALA A 153 8.07 29.19 -8.21
CA ALA A 153 8.92 28.18 -7.56
C ALA A 153 8.75 28.13 -6.03
N LYS A 154 8.63 29.29 -5.36
CA LYS A 154 8.38 29.35 -3.92
C LYS A 154 6.95 28.93 -3.58
N CYS A 155 5.96 29.36 -4.37
CA CYS A 155 4.57 28.90 -4.23
C CYS A 155 4.50 27.37 -4.27
N VAL A 156 5.09 26.75 -5.29
CA VAL A 156 5.10 25.30 -5.47
C VAL A 156 5.76 24.59 -4.27
N ALA A 157 6.91 25.08 -3.79
CA ALA A 157 7.58 24.48 -2.63
C ALA A 157 6.74 24.58 -1.33
N MET A 158 6.03 25.69 -1.12
CA MET A 158 5.11 25.83 0.02
C MET A 158 3.87 24.95 -0.15
N LEU A 159 3.33 24.83 -1.37
CA LEU A 159 2.20 23.96 -1.66
C LEU A 159 2.55 22.48 -1.45
N GLU A 160 3.75 22.05 -1.81
CA GLU A 160 4.24 20.70 -1.48
C GLU A 160 4.35 20.48 0.03
N SER A 161 4.83 21.48 0.77
CA SER A 161 4.90 21.40 2.23
C SER A 161 3.51 21.28 2.85
N ALA A 162 2.55 22.06 2.33
CA ALA A 162 1.15 21.99 2.76
C ALA A 162 0.51 20.65 2.40
N LEU A 163 0.73 20.13 1.19
CA LEU A 163 0.21 18.83 0.73
C LEU A 163 0.85 17.64 1.46
N ASN A 164 2.11 17.75 1.90
CA ASN A 164 2.69 16.71 2.75
C ASN A 164 1.99 16.64 4.12
N LYS A 165 1.47 17.78 4.62
CA LYS A 165 0.72 17.84 5.89
C LYS A 165 -0.76 17.48 5.70
N TYR A 166 -1.36 17.89 4.59
CA TYR A 166 -2.78 17.70 4.26
C TYR A 166 -2.93 17.05 2.87
N PRO A 167 -2.53 15.77 2.71
CA PRO A 167 -2.44 15.13 1.40
C PRO A 167 -3.79 14.83 0.75
N SER A 168 -4.88 14.86 1.51
CA SER A 168 -6.26 14.64 1.05
C SER A 168 -6.95 15.91 0.55
N SER A 169 -6.34 17.09 0.72
CA SER A 169 -6.97 18.37 0.41
C SER A 169 -6.96 18.65 -1.10
N LYS A 170 -8.13 18.47 -1.75
CA LYS A 170 -8.37 18.86 -3.15
C LYS A 170 -8.04 20.32 -3.45
N HIS A 171 -8.33 21.25 -2.53
CA HIS A 171 -8.12 22.67 -2.76
C HIS A 171 -6.63 23.02 -2.92
N LEU A 172 -5.79 22.54 -1.99
CA LEU A 172 -4.33 22.64 -2.10
C LEU A 172 -3.80 21.96 -3.38
N MET A 173 -4.35 20.80 -3.76
CA MET A 173 -3.92 20.10 -4.96
C MET A 173 -4.26 20.86 -6.25
N ASN A 174 -5.43 21.49 -6.32
CA ASN A 174 -5.80 22.38 -7.44
C ASN A 174 -4.84 23.56 -7.55
N LEU A 175 -4.57 24.25 -6.43
CA LEU A 175 -3.60 25.35 -6.42
C LEU A 175 -2.20 24.87 -6.84
N TYR A 176 -1.78 23.69 -6.39
CA TYR A 176 -0.52 23.07 -6.80
C TYR A 176 -0.48 22.79 -8.30
N LYS A 177 -1.52 22.15 -8.86
CA LYS A 177 -1.67 21.89 -10.30
C LYS A 177 -1.53 23.18 -11.10
N GLU A 178 -2.24 24.23 -10.73
CA GLU A 178 -2.16 25.53 -11.43
C GLU A 178 -0.74 26.10 -11.39
N ASN A 179 -0.08 26.10 -10.23
CA ASN A 179 1.23 26.72 -10.06
C ASN A 179 2.38 25.91 -10.68
N ILE A 180 2.32 24.58 -10.61
CA ILE A 180 3.37 23.71 -11.18
C ILE A 180 3.33 23.74 -12.71
N LEU A 181 2.16 23.87 -13.34
CA LEU A 181 2.04 23.94 -14.79
C LEU A 181 2.77 25.16 -15.37
N PHE A 182 2.76 26.31 -14.69
CA PHE A 182 3.57 27.46 -15.09
C PHE A 182 5.08 27.17 -15.11
N LEU A 183 5.58 26.29 -14.22
CA LEU A 183 6.98 25.88 -14.22
C LEU A 183 7.28 24.85 -15.31
N ILE A 184 6.32 24.00 -15.66
CA ILE A 184 6.42 23.02 -16.76
C ILE A 184 6.50 23.74 -18.11
N ASP A 185 5.84 24.89 -18.25
CA ASP A 185 5.90 25.73 -19.45
C ASP A 185 7.18 26.59 -19.54
N SER A 186 8.11 26.44 -18.58
CA SER A 186 9.39 27.15 -18.59
C SER A 186 10.23 26.79 -19.80
N LYS A 187 10.90 27.78 -20.40
CA LYS A 187 11.87 27.58 -21.48
C LYS A 187 13.12 26.81 -21.03
N SER A 188 13.42 26.80 -19.72
CA SER A 188 14.58 26.08 -19.19
C SER A 188 14.31 24.58 -19.11
N PRO A 189 15.06 23.72 -19.83
CA PRO A 189 14.86 22.27 -19.80
C PRO A 189 15.01 21.67 -18.40
N VAL A 190 15.94 22.22 -17.59
CA VAL A 190 16.20 21.74 -16.23
C VAL A 190 15.01 22.01 -15.32
N ILE A 191 14.44 23.22 -15.39
CA ILE A 191 13.26 23.60 -14.59
C ILE A 191 12.05 22.77 -15.03
N LYS A 192 11.83 22.63 -16.34
CA LYS A 192 10.73 21.82 -16.88
C LYS A 192 10.82 20.36 -16.40
N ARG A 193 12.00 19.73 -16.48
CA ARG A 193 12.21 18.37 -15.98
C ARG A 193 11.88 18.24 -14.50
N GLN A 194 12.46 19.10 -13.67
CA GLN A 194 12.23 19.08 -12.23
C GLN A 194 10.76 19.31 -11.88
N ALA A 195 10.08 20.20 -12.59
CA ALA A 195 8.66 20.47 -12.39
C ALA A 195 7.78 19.27 -12.74
N ILE A 196 8.08 18.56 -13.84
CA ILE A 196 7.38 17.32 -14.22
C ILE A 196 7.60 16.22 -13.19
N GLU A 197 8.85 16.00 -12.74
CA GLU A 197 9.17 14.98 -11.73
C GLU A 197 8.43 15.25 -10.40
N ARG A 198 8.43 16.52 -9.96
CA ARG A 198 7.67 16.97 -8.78
C ARG A 198 6.17 16.80 -8.98
N TYR A 199 5.64 17.15 -10.15
CA TYR A 199 4.21 17.00 -10.45
C TYR A 199 3.78 15.54 -10.37
N ASN A 200 4.51 14.64 -11.02
CA ASN A 200 4.27 13.19 -11.01
C ASN A 200 4.32 12.59 -9.60
N ARG A 201 5.28 13.03 -8.78
CA ARG A 201 5.40 12.57 -7.39
C ARG A 201 4.19 13.01 -6.57
N THR A 202 3.84 14.29 -6.63
CA THR A 202 2.77 14.86 -5.79
C THR A 202 1.39 14.37 -6.21
N THR A 203 1.11 14.21 -7.52
CA THR A 203 -0.17 13.64 -7.99
C THR A 203 -0.36 12.19 -7.55
N ARG A 204 0.72 11.39 -7.50
CA ARG A 204 0.67 10.03 -6.96
C ARG A 204 0.34 10.02 -5.47
N VAL A 205 1.05 10.84 -4.68
CA VAL A 205 0.76 10.96 -3.24
C VAL A 205 -0.68 11.41 -3.00
N TYR A 206 -1.18 12.38 -3.78
CA TYR A 206 -2.57 12.81 -3.69
C TYR A 206 -3.54 11.67 -4.02
N LEU A 207 -3.32 10.91 -5.10
CA LEU A 207 -4.16 9.75 -5.43
C LEU A 207 -4.18 8.70 -4.31
N ASP A 208 -3.05 8.45 -3.67
CA ASP A 208 -2.95 7.48 -2.58
C ASP A 208 -3.67 7.93 -1.29
N ASN A 209 -3.97 9.24 -1.16
CA ASN A 209 -4.53 9.83 0.07
C ASN A 209 -5.83 10.64 -0.17
N CYS A 210 -6.37 10.67 -1.38
CA CYS A 210 -7.55 11.47 -1.68
C CYS A 210 -8.79 10.88 -1.00
N ARG A 211 -9.79 11.74 -0.77
CA ARG A 211 -11.11 11.28 -0.34
C ARG A 211 -11.79 10.49 -1.46
N VAL A 212 -12.75 9.64 -1.12
CA VAL A 212 -13.44 8.77 -2.09
C VAL A 212 -14.14 9.61 -3.15
N GLU A 213 -14.71 10.75 -2.77
CA GLU A 213 -15.42 11.67 -3.66
C GLU A 213 -14.49 12.38 -4.65
N ASP A 214 -13.19 12.40 -4.37
CA ASP A 214 -12.18 13.08 -5.18
C ASP A 214 -11.34 12.12 -6.04
N TRP A 215 -11.66 10.83 -6.03
CA TRP A 215 -10.88 9.79 -6.72
C TRP A 215 -10.77 10.04 -8.23
N GLU A 216 -11.88 10.38 -8.90
CA GLU A 216 -11.87 10.65 -10.35
C GLU A 216 -10.95 11.82 -10.71
N PHE A 217 -11.00 12.89 -9.91
CA PHE A 217 -10.13 14.05 -10.07
C PHE A 217 -8.66 13.67 -9.83
N ALA A 218 -8.38 12.87 -8.80
CA ALA A 218 -7.04 12.40 -8.48
C ALA A 218 -6.45 11.53 -9.60
N GLU A 219 -7.27 10.67 -10.20
CA GLU A 219 -6.87 9.85 -11.34
C GLU A 219 -6.61 10.72 -12.58
N GLU A 220 -7.48 11.69 -12.87
CA GLU A 220 -7.33 12.61 -14.00
C GLU A 220 -5.99 13.36 -13.94
N ILE A 221 -5.66 13.96 -12.79
CA ILE A 221 -4.43 14.75 -12.64
C ILE A 221 -3.17 13.88 -12.69
N LYS A 222 -3.22 12.65 -12.16
CA LYS A 222 -2.12 11.69 -12.29
C LYS A 222 -1.91 11.34 -13.76
N ASN A 223 -2.96 10.96 -14.47
CA ASN A 223 -2.88 10.59 -15.88
C ASN A 223 -2.38 11.77 -16.73
N HIS A 224 -2.81 12.99 -16.42
CA HIS A 224 -2.29 14.20 -17.04
C HIS A 224 -0.79 14.39 -16.78
N SER A 225 -0.32 14.20 -15.54
CA SER A 225 1.10 14.31 -15.20
C SER A 225 1.96 13.28 -15.94
N LEU A 226 1.49 12.03 -16.06
CA LEU A 226 2.16 10.98 -16.83
C LEU A 226 2.23 11.33 -18.33
N LYS A 227 1.15 11.86 -18.91
CA LYS A 227 1.15 12.32 -20.31
C LYS A 227 2.20 13.40 -20.54
N LEU A 228 2.30 14.39 -19.66
CA LEU A 228 3.33 15.44 -19.74
C LEU A 228 4.74 14.87 -19.64
N GLY A 229 4.96 13.89 -18.74
CA GLY A 229 6.24 13.19 -18.64
C GLY A 229 6.63 12.46 -19.92
N ASN A 230 5.71 11.69 -20.49
CA ASN A 230 5.94 10.96 -21.73
C ASN A 230 6.19 11.90 -22.91
N GLN A 231 5.42 12.99 -23.03
CA GLN A 231 5.64 14.01 -24.05
C GLN A 231 7.03 14.64 -23.93
N TYR A 232 7.46 15.00 -22.72
CA TYR A 232 8.77 15.58 -22.50
C TYR A 232 9.92 14.62 -22.85
N MET A 233 9.78 13.34 -22.51
CA MET A 233 10.79 12.33 -22.88
C MET A 233 10.87 12.14 -24.40
N ASN A 234 9.72 12.07 -25.08
CA ASN A 234 9.66 11.98 -26.54
C ASN A 234 10.24 13.23 -27.22
N ASP A 235 10.02 14.42 -26.67
CA ASP A 235 10.61 15.67 -27.18
C ASP A 235 12.14 15.69 -27.04
N ILE A 236 12.69 15.15 -25.94
CA ILE A 236 14.13 15.02 -25.76
C ILE A 236 14.70 14.00 -26.75
N GLU A 237 14.07 12.84 -26.85
CA GLU A 237 14.50 11.75 -27.71
C GLU A 237 14.50 12.19 -29.17
N SER A 238 13.42 12.83 -29.64
CA SER A 238 13.30 13.36 -31.00
C SER A 238 14.35 14.44 -31.31
N LYS A 239 14.63 15.36 -30.38
CA LYS A 239 15.72 16.36 -30.55
C LYS A 239 17.10 15.71 -30.61
N ARG A 240 17.37 14.72 -29.74
CA ARG A 240 18.62 13.97 -29.76
C ARG A 240 18.77 13.21 -31.07
N LEU A 241 17.71 12.55 -31.53
CA LEU A 241 17.67 11.83 -32.79
C LEU A 241 17.90 12.76 -33.99
N SER A 242 17.28 13.94 -34.03
CA SER A 242 17.51 14.95 -35.08
C SER A 242 18.97 15.38 -35.11
N LYS A 243 19.55 15.71 -33.95
CA LYS A 243 20.95 16.13 -33.86
C LYS A 243 21.90 15.03 -34.37
N ILE A 244 21.67 13.77 -33.99
CA ILE A 244 22.52 12.66 -34.46
C ILE A 244 22.33 12.42 -35.96
N LYS A 245 21.11 12.55 -36.50
CA LYS A 245 20.86 12.49 -37.95
C LYS A 245 21.67 13.56 -38.68
N GLU A 246 21.61 14.80 -38.21
CA GLU A 246 22.38 15.92 -38.77
C GLU A 246 23.90 15.65 -38.71
N THR A 247 24.41 15.14 -37.58
CA THR A 247 25.83 14.76 -37.44
C THR A 247 26.25 13.66 -38.41
N ILE A 248 25.42 12.62 -38.59
CA ILE A 248 25.71 11.53 -39.54
C ILE A 248 25.64 12.04 -40.98
N GLU A 249 24.69 12.91 -41.32
CA GLU A 249 24.60 13.53 -42.65
C GLU A 249 25.82 14.42 -42.93
N GLU A 250 26.27 15.21 -41.96
CA GLU A 250 27.48 16.02 -42.09
C GLU A 250 28.73 15.15 -42.26
N LEU A 251 28.85 14.10 -41.45
CA LEU A 251 29.93 13.11 -41.56
C LEU A 251 29.90 12.46 -42.95
N GLN A 252 28.73 12.03 -43.42
CA GLN A 252 28.57 11.43 -44.75
C GLN A 252 29.01 12.39 -45.87
N ILE A 253 28.66 13.67 -45.78
CA ILE A 253 29.08 14.69 -46.76
C ILE A 253 30.60 14.85 -46.75
N LYS A 254 31.22 14.93 -45.58
CA LYS A 254 32.69 15.07 -45.45
C LYS A 254 33.41 13.82 -45.94
N VAL A 255 32.95 12.63 -45.55
CA VAL A 255 33.49 11.33 -45.98
C VAL A 255 33.36 11.15 -47.49
N SER A 256 32.22 11.52 -48.07
CA SER A 256 32.03 11.44 -49.52
C SER A 256 32.99 12.35 -50.30
N LYS A 257 33.38 13.50 -49.74
CA LYS A 257 34.41 14.37 -50.34
C LYS A 257 35.80 13.71 -50.32
N LEU A 258 36.08 12.84 -49.36
CA LEU A 258 37.35 12.09 -49.28
C LEU A 258 37.54 11.17 -50.48
N THR A 259 36.46 10.53 -50.93
CA THR A 259 36.49 9.63 -52.07
C THR A 259 36.95 10.34 -53.36
N TYR A 260 36.81 11.67 -53.44
CA TYR A 260 37.21 12.48 -54.59
C TYR A 260 38.56 13.21 -54.42
N ARG A 261 39.02 13.45 -53.19
CA ARG A 261 40.28 14.16 -52.89
C ARG A 261 41.30 13.21 -52.25
N LYS A 262 42.39 12.91 -52.96
CA LYS A 262 43.44 11.99 -52.50
C LYS A 262 44.23 12.47 -51.27
N ASN A 263 44.28 13.77 -50.98
CA ASN A 263 44.99 14.32 -49.83
C ASN A 263 44.06 15.23 -49.02
N LEU A 264 43.81 14.87 -47.76
CA LEU A 264 43.18 15.73 -46.77
C LEU A 264 44.22 16.62 -46.08
N THR A 265 43.76 17.76 -45.59
CA THR A 265 44.48 18.50 -44.55
C THR A 265 44.27 17.82 -43.19
N ASP A 266 45.24 17.94 -42.28
CA ASP A 266 45.11 17.43 -40.91
C ASP A 266 43.89 18.03 -40.17
N GLU A 267 43.49 19.26 -40.54
CA GLU A 267 42.29 19.92 -40.03
C GLU A 267 41.01 19.15 -40.42
N GLU A 268 40.88 18.75 -41.68
CA GLU A 268 39.71 18.00 -42.16
C GLU A 268 39.61 16.61 -41.53
N ILE A 269 40.75 15.94 -41.28
CA ILE A 269 40.81 14.65 -40.58
C ILE A 269 40.32 14.82 -39.14
N ASN A 270 40.85 15.83 -38.42
CA ASN A 270 40.45 16.12 -37.05
C ASN A 270 38.95 16.45 -36.93
N GLU A 271 38.38 17.18 -37.90
CA GLU A 271 36.94 17.46 -37.92
C GLU A 271 36.09 16.19 -38.09
N ILE A 272 36.53 15.26 -38.94
CA ILE A 272 35.84 13.98 -39.14
C ILE A 272 35.92 13.13 -37.87
N GLU A 273 37.07 13.06 -37.22
CA GLU A 273 37.22 12.34 -35.94
C GLU A 273 36.33 12.95 -34.85
N GLN A 274 36.24 14.28 -34.78
CA GLN A 274 35.34 14.96 -33.84
C GLN A 274 33.87 14.63 -34.11
N LEU A 275 33.45 14.60 -35.38
CA LEU A 275 32.09 14.22 -35.75
C LEU A 275 31.80 12.74 -35.44
N ASP A 276 32.72 11.83 -35.73
CA ASP A 276 32.57 10.40 -35.39
C ASP A 276 32.42 10.19 -33.88
N ASN A 277 33.22 10.91 -33.09
CA ASN A 277 33.16 10.86 -31.62
C ASN A 277 31.86 11.47 -31.05
N GLN A 278 31.18 12.36 -31.79
CA GLN A 278 29.88 12.90 -31.39
C GLN A 278 28.71 11.95 -31.66
N VAL A 279 28.92 10.93 -32.50
CA VAL A 279 27.90 9.90 -32.78
C VAL A 279 27.83 8.92 -31.61
N ASP A 280 26.69 8.94 -30.90
CA ASP A 280 26.42 7.98 -29.84
C ASP A 280 26.02 6.61 -30.42
N LYS A 281 27.00 5.72 -30.55
CA LYS A 281 26.87 4.38 -31.15
C LYS A 281 25.87 3.50 -30.38
N ALA A 282 25.76 3.68 -29.07
CA ALA A 282 24.81 2.92 -28.24
C ALA A 282 23.36 3.40 -28.47
N PHE A 283 23.16 4.70 -28.68
CA PHE A 283 21.85 5.26 -28.97
C PHE A 283 21.34 4.84 -30.36
N ILE A 284 22.18 4.95 -31.41
CA ILE A 284 21.79 4.62 -32.78
C ILE A 284 21.54 3.13 -33.02
N ALA A 285 22.07 2.24 -32.17
CA ALA A 285 21.80 0.80 -32.24
C ALA A 285 20.30 0.47 -32.15
N ASN A 286 19.50 1.36 -31.54
CA ASN A 286 18.04 1.22 -31.47
C ASN A 286 17.30 1.70 -32.74
N TYR A 287 18.02 2.27 -33.72
CA TYR A 287 17.46 2.80 -34.97
C TYR A 287 18.18 2.18 -36.18
N PRO A 288 17.71 1.03 -36.69
CA PRO A 288 18.41 0.25 -37.72
C PRO A 288 18.84 1.06 -38.95
N ASP A 289 17.92 1.85 -39.53
CA ASP A 289 18.20 2.67 -40.71
C ASP A 289 19.35 3.67 -40.49
N LEU A 290 19.43 4.24 -39.27
CA LEU A 290 20.45 5.22 -38.93
C LEU A 290 21.80 4.55 -38.63
N ASN A 291 21.75 3.39 -37.99
CA ASN A 291 22.92 2.55 -37.74
C ASN A 291 23.55 2.06 -39.05
N ASP A 292 22.73 1.63 -40.01
CA ASP A 292 23.20 1.18 -41.32
C ASP A 292 23.89 2.31 -42.09
N ARG A 293 23.26 3.50 -42.12
CA ARG A 293 23.89 4.71 -42.69
C ARG A 293 25.24 5.02 -42.05
N TYR A 294 25.31 4.99 -40.71
CA TYR A 294 26.57 5.22 -40.01
C TYR A 294 27.63 4.16 -40.34
N ASN A 295 27.25 2.88 -40.41
CA ASN A 295 28.14 1.79 -40.76
C ASN A 295 28.69 1.90 -42.19
N GLU A 296 27.87 2.37 -43.15
CA GLU A 296 28.34 2.67 -44.50
C GLU A 296 29.40 3.77 -44.50
N VAL A 297 29.14 4.88 -43.79
CA VAL A 297 30.10 5.99 -43.66
C VAL A 297 31.39 5.54 -42.98
N SER A 298 31.30 4.73 -41.93
CA SER A 298 32.45 4.17 -41.22
C SER A 298 33.29 3.24 -42.12
N LYS A 299 32.65 2.40 -42.95
CA LYS A 299 33.35 1.56 -43.93
C LYS A 299 34.11 2.40 -44.96
N MET A 300 33.50 3.47 -45.47
CA MET A 300 34.16 4.39 -46.40
C MET A 300 35.39 5.05 -45.77
N LEU A 301 35.30 5.45 -44.50
CA LEU A 301 36.44 6.00 -43.76
C LEU A 301 37.59 5.01 -43.61
N ILE A 302 37.29 3.78 -43.18
CA ILE A 302 38.30 2.71 -43.03
C ILE A 302 38.98 2.42 -44.37
N GLN A 303 38.20 2.34 -45.46
CA GLN A 303 38.74 2.12 -46.80
C GLN A 303 39.68 3.26 -47.23
N TYR A 304 39.32 4.51 -46.96
CA TYR A 304 40.16 5.68 -47.25
C TYR A 304 41.50 5.61 -46.50
N PHE A 305 41.49 5.46 -45.18
CA PHE A 305 42.75 5.38 -44.42
C PHE A 305 43.60 4.16 -44.80
N SER A 306 42.98 3.02 -45.10
CA SER A 306 43.69 1.82 -45.56
C SER A 306 44.38 2.01 -46.92
N THR A 307 43.87 2.92 -47.76
CA THR A 307 44.44 3.22 -49.08
C THR A 307 45.46 4.36 -49.05
N VAL A 308 45.29 5.34 -48.15
CA VAL A 308 46.25 6.43 -47.93
C VAL A 308 47.51 5.95 -47.21
N GLU A 309 47.39 5.05 -46.22
CA GLU A 309 48.56 4.47 -45.54
C GLU A 309 49.39 3.52 -46.44
N ASN A 310 48.81 3.02 -47.53
CA ASN A 310 49.44 2.12 -48.51
C ASN A 310 49.81 2.82 -49.82
N ASP A 311 50.16 4.11 -49.80
CA ASP A 311 50.61 4.81 -51.01
C ASP A 311 52.02 4.33 -51.44
N GLU A 312 52.06 3.16 -52.10
CA GLU A 312 53.25 2.50 -52.64
C GLU A 312 54.10 3.45 -53.49
N SER A 313 53.48 4.48 -54.10
CA SER A 313 54.17 5.50 -54.88
C SER A 313 55.04 6.41 -54.01
N ARG A 314 54.52 6.87 -52.87
CA ARG A 314 55.27 7.66 -51.87
C ARG A 314 56.34 6.83 -51.16
N ILE A 315 56.04 5.57 -50.83
CA ILE A 315 57.04 4.65 -50.25
C ILE A 315 58.16 4.42 -51.26
N LYS A 316 57.85 4.26 -52.54
CA LYS A 316 58.86 4.11 -53.59
C LYS A 316 59.72 5.35 -53.75
N GLU A 317 59.13 6.55 -53.78
CA GLU A 317 59.87 7.81 -53.84
C GLU A 317 60.76 8.03 -52.61
N TYR A 318 60.22 7.75 -51.41
CA TYR A 318 60.97 7.75 -50.15
C TYR A 318 62.21 6.84 -50.22
N ASN A 319 62.05 5.63 -50.76
CA ASN A 319 63.15 4.70 -50.95
C ASN A 319 64.17 5.17 -52.00
N LEU A 320 63.75 5.78 -53.10
CA LEU A 320 64.66 6.35 -54.10
C LEU A 320 65.48 7.50 -53.51
N ASN A 321 64.85 8.39 -52.75
CA ASN A 321 65.52 9.50 -52.06
C ASN A 321 66.49 8.99 -50.99
N ALA A 322 66.12 7.93 -50.27
CA ALA A 322 67.02 7.26 -49.33
C ALA A 322 68.26 6.71 -50.03
N ILE A 323 68.08 6.00 -51.14
CA ILE A 323 69.20 5.44 -51.93
C ILE A 323 70.14 6.55 -52.40
N ASP A 324 69.62 7.63 -52.98
CA ASP A 324 70.43 8.74 -53.48
C ASP A 324 71.20 9.43 -52.33
N SER A 325 70.53 9.69 -51.21
CA SER A 325 71.16 10.32 -50.05
C SER A 325 72.26 9.45 -49.44
N ILE A 326 72.04 8.13 -49.34
CA ILE A 326 73.04 7.16 -48.87
C ILE A 326 74.23 7.12 -49.84
N GLN A 327 73.97 7.13 -51.15
CA GLN A 327 75.02 7.15 -52.17
C GLN A 327 75.88 8.42 -52.08
N ILE A 328 75.26 9.59 -51.92
CA ILE A 328 75.97 10.86 -51.74
C ILE A 328 76.80 10.81 -50.45
N ALA A 329 76.24 10.34 -49.35
CA ALA A 329 76.97 10.20 -48.08
C ALA A 329 78.20 9.29 -48.23
N TYR A 330 78.02 8.15 -48.89
CA TYR A 330 79.10 7.18 -49.13
C TYR A 330 80.21 7.75 -50.02
N ASN A 331 79.84 8.43 -51.11
CA ASN A 331 80.81 9.07 -52.00
C ASN A 331 81.57 10.21 -51.32
N ASP A 332 80.88 11.04 -50.52
CA ASP A 332 81.52 12.09 -49.74
C ASP A 332 82.54 11.53 -48.76
N PHE A 333 82.18 10.43 -48.09
CA PHE A 333 83.06 9.72 -47.17
C PHE A 333 84.30 9.18 -47.90
N GLN A 334 84.14 8.51 -49.05
CA GLN A 334 85.28 8.00 -49.82
C GLN A 334 86.22 9.12 -50.27
N ASN A 335 85.67 10.26 -50.73
CA ASN A 335 86.46 11.37 -51.24
C ASN A 335 87.21 12.15 -50.14
N ASN A 336 86.72 12.13 -48.89
CA ASN A 336 87.30 12.88 -47.77
C ASN A 336 87.59 12.00 -46.54
N ASP A 337 87.93 10.74 -46.76
CA ASP A 337 88.08 9.69 -45.74
C ASP A 337 88.93 10.13 -44.54
N LYS A 338 90.07 10.82 -44.77
CA LYS A 338 90.96 11.31 -43.69
C LYS A 338 90.30 12.33 -42.75
N SER A 339 89.39 13.17 -43.23
CA SER A 339 88.70 14.18 -42.43
C SER A 339 87.61 13.51 -41.58
N TYR A 340 86.79 12.68 -42.21
CA TYR A 340 85.70 11.97 -41.50
C TYR A 340 86.22 10.97 -40.46
N LYS A 341 87.34 10.28 -40.73
CA LYS A 341 87.99 9.37 -39.77
C LYS A 341 88.30 10.01 -38.43
N LYS A 342 88.78 11.26 -38.47
CA LYS A 342 89.11 12.08 -37.29
C LYS A 342 87.89 12.77 -36.67
N GLY A 343 86.70 12.56 -37.22
CA GLY A 343 85.44 13.16 -36.75
C GLY A 343 85.18 14.56 -37.29
N GLU A 344 86.06 15.11 -38.13
CA GLU A 344 85.82 16.38 -38.79
C GLU A 344 84.68 16.20 -39.80
N ASN A 345 83.70 17.12 -39.79
CA ASN A 345 82.51 17.09 -40.65
C ASN A 345 81.52 15.93 -40.44
N ILE A 346 81.63 15.14 -39.37
CA ILE A 346 80.77 13.95 -39.17
C ILE A 346 79.26 14.25 -39.18
N HIS A 347 78.87 15.45 -38.77
CA HIS A 347 77.48 15.93 -38.83
C HIS A 347 76.93 15.98 -40.27
N LYS A 348 77.74 16.33 -41.28
CA LYS A 348 77.31 16.35 -42.69
C LYS A 348 77.05 14.96 -43.24
N LEU A 349 77.80 13.99 -42.74
CA LEU A 349 77.64 12.59 -43.11
C LEU A 349 76.36 12.03 -42.49
N VAL A 350 76.14 12.31 -41.20
CA VAL A 350 74.93 11.90 -40.47
C VAL A 350 73.67 12.54 -41.05
N SER A 351 73.68 13.82 -41.43
CA SER A 351 72.48 14.47 -42.00
C SER A 351 72.03 13.82 -43.32
N LYS A 352 72.96 13.24 -44.08
CA LYS A 352 72.67 12.53 -45.34
C LYS A 352 72.28 11.07 -45.09
N LEU A 353 73.07 10.38 -44.26
CA LEU A 353 72.90 8.95 -43.98
C LEU A 353 71.73 8.65 -43.03
N GLY A 354 71.48 9.52 -42.06
CA GLY A 354 70.50 9.36 -40.97
C GLY A 354 69.11 9.92 -41.29
N GLY A 355 68.21 9.74 -40.33
CA GLY A 355 66.83 10.22 -40.38
C GLY A 355 65.86 9.36 -41.19
N TRP A 356 66.30 8.26 -41.81
CA TRP A 356 65.40 7.38 -42.57
C TRP A 356 64.69 6.37 -41.63
N ASP A 357 63.36 6.35 -41.65
CA ASP A 357 62.56 5.46 -40.81
C ASP A 357 62.47 4.05 -41.41
N SER A 358 63.00 3.09 -40.65
CA SER A 358 63.08 1.69 -41.06
C SER A 358 61.73 1.07 -41.45
N LYS A 359 60.60 1.54 -40.88
CA LYS A 359 59.26 0.98 -41.18
C LYS A 359 58.82 1.22 -42.63
N TYR A 360 59.41 2.20 -43.32
CA TYR A 360 59.06 2.58 -44.69
C TYR A 360 60.14 2.24 -45.72
N LEU A 361 61.26 1.68 -45.30
CA LEU A 361 62.31 1.24 -46.22
C LEU A 361 62.02 -0.16 -46.75
N TYR A 362 62.12 -0.35 -48.07
CA TYR A 362 62.16 -1.67 -48.69
C TYR A 362 63.35 -2.46 -48.16
N SER A 363 63.21 -3.77 -48.05
CA SER A 363 64.28 -4.65 -47.56
C SER A 363 65.58 -4.46 -48.36
N SER A 364 65.51 -4.22 -49.67
CA SER A 364 66.67 -3.91 -50.51
C SER A 364 67.37 -2.61 -50.10
N THR A 365 66.60 -1.57 -49.80
CA THR A 365 67.13 -0.26 -49.37
C THR A 365 67.73 -0.35 -47.97
N GLN A 366 67.11 -1.10 -47.07
CA GLN A 366 67.66 -1.37 -45.72
C GLN A 366 69.01 -2.09 -45.80
N ILE A 367 69.13 -3.11 -46.65
CA ILE A 367 70.39 -3.84 -46.87
C ILE A 367 71.46 -2.89 -47.41
N TYR A 368 71.11 -2.02 -48.37
CA TYR A 368 72.04 -1.03 -48.92
C TYR A 368 72.51 -0.03 -47.86
N PHE A 369 71.57 0.52 -47.08
CA PHE A 369 71.87 1.39 -45.94
C PHE A 369 72.82 0.72 -44.94
N GLN A 370 72.52 -0.51 -44.51
CA GLN A 370 73.35 -1.25 -43.55
C GLN A 370 74.75 -1.51 -44.09
N SER A 371 74.88 -1.79 -45.39
CA SER A 371 76.17 -2.00 -46.05
C SER A 371 77.01 -0.73 -46.05
N ALA A 372 76.43 0.40 -46.49
CA ALA A 372 77.11 1.70 -46.49
C ALA A 372 77.47 2.16 -45.07
N TYR A 373 76.54 2.03 -44.11
CA TYR A 373 76.76 2.36 -42.71
C TYR A 373 77.92 1.55 -42.12
N SER A 374 77.91 0.22 -42.31
CA SER A 374 78.93 -0.67 -41.75
C SER A 374 80.31 -0.38 -42.31
N GLU A 375 80.41 -0.09 -43.60
CA GLU A 375 81.69 0.26 -44.22
C GLU A 375 82.23 1.58 -43.67
N ILE A 376 81.39 2.63 -43.62
CA ILE A 376 81.75 3.91 -43.02
C ILE A 376 82.19 3.71 -41.57
N PHE A 377 81.37 3.04 -40.76
CA PHE A 377 81.61 2.82 -39.34
C PHE A 377 82.87 2.01 -39.05
N SER A 378 83.18 1.03 -39.91
CA SER A 378 84.40 0.20 -39.78
C SER A 378 85.68 1.03 -39.92
N LYS A 379 85.64 2.06 -40.78
CA LYS A 379 86.77 2.91 -41.14
C LYS A 379 86.98 4.08 -40.19
N LEU A 380 85.96 4.49 -39.40
CA LEU A 380 86.08 5.56 -38.40
C LEU A 380 87.06 5.20 -37.26
N ASP A 381 87.72 6.21 -36.70
CA ASP A 381 88.57 6.03 -35.50
C ASP A 381 87.71 5.64 -34.28
N LEU A 382 88.30 4.85 -33.38
CA LEU A 382 87.60 4.29 -32.20
C LEU A 382 86.93 5.36 -31.32
N ASN A 383 87.55 6.52 -31.19
CA ASN A 383 87.04 7.65 -30.40
C ASN A 383 85.92 8.44 -31.10
N VAL A 384 85.74 8.27 -32.42
CA VAL A 384 84.72 8.98 -33.22
C VAL A 384 83.44 8.16 -33.34
N LYS A 385 83.53 6.82 -33.28
CA LYS A 385 82.39 5.90 -33.38
C LYS A 385 81.24 6.22 -32.42
N PRO A 386 81.45 6.49 -31.11
CA PRO A 386 80.36 6.82 -30.20
C PRO A 386 79.60 8.08 -30.63
N THR A 387 80.33 9.15 -30.99
CA THR A 387 79.76 10.42 -31.44
C THR A 387 78.98 10.27 -32.74
N PHE A 388 79.44 9.41 -33.65
CA PHE A 388 78.72 9.10 -34.88
C PHE A 388 77.41 8.38 -34.60
N THR A 389 77.42 7.35 -33.74
CA THR A 389 76.21 6.61 -33.34
C THR A 389 75.21 7.52 -32.62
N GLU A 390 75.67 8.34 -31.67
CA GLU A 390 74.82 9.29 -30.95
C GLU A 390 74.12 10.27 -31.90
N LYS A 391 74.87 10.82 -32.87
CA LYS A 391 74.29 11.72 -33.87
C LYS A 391 73.31 11.02 -34.79
N MET A 392 73.58 9.79 -35.21
CA MET A 392 72.66 9.00 -36.05
C MET A 392 71.33 8.70 -35.36
N VAL A 393 71.35 8.44 -34.05
CA VAL A 393 70.14 8.21 -33.24
C VAL A 393 69.33 9.50 -33.06
N ASN A 394 70.01 10.63 -32.90
CA ASN A 394 69.37 11.92 -32.64
C ASN A 394 69.04 12.73 -33.90
N GLU A 395 69.31 12.19 -35.09
CA GLU A 395 69.01 12.86 -36.36
C GLU A 395 67.50 12.94 -36.59
N GLN A 396 67.01 14.08 -37.10
CA GLN A 396 65.59 14.29 -37.32
C GLN A 396 65.04 13.30 -38.35
N ILE A 397 63.92 12.64 -38.02
CA ILE A 397 63.25 11.70 -38.93
C ILE A 397 62.77 12.46 -40.18
N LYS A 398 63.19 11.97 -41.34
CA LYS A 398 62.77 12.42 -42.67
C LYS A 398 61.39 11.87 -42.93
N GLY A 399 60.42 12.76 -43.16
CA GLY A 399 59.04 12.41 -43.46
C GLY A 399 58.88 11.76 -44.83
N ILE A 400 57.80 11.00 -45.00
CA ILE A 400 57.31 10.61 -46.32
C ILE A 400 56.67 11.87 -46.92
N GLY A 401 57.22 12.38 -48.04
CA GLY A 401 56.73 13.56 -48.74
C GLY A 401 55.43 13.35 -49.50
#